data_AF-A0A453L6U2-F1
#
_entry.id   AF-A0A453L6U2-F1
#
_cell.length_a   1.000
_cell.length_b   1.000
_cell.length_c   1.000
_cell.angle_alpha   90.00
_cell.angle_beta   90.00
_cell.angle_gamma   90.00
#
_symmetry.space_group_name_H-M   'P 1'
#
loop_
_entity.id
_entity.type
_entity.pdbx_description
1 polymer ?
#
loop_
_entity_poly.entity_id
_entity_poly.type
_entity_poly.pdbx_seq_one_letter_code
_entity_poly.pdbx_strand_id
1 'polypeptide(L)'
;PPLPPQQQHHHHPSASYSSGPSSRRSVGGASDGSMTLERAMSEYGGGAGTLPEFVGAGGGKGIFRVPLRAAMHPHRPPPLEVRPHPLRETQAGSFLRTLASDPQRRQLWAGAESGIRVWALDEVFAGWGAGARRGDEESAPFREGVPAPPALCVAMDRANGLLWTGHKDGRIRSWRMDLETAATAPAPPPPGSGGEGSVGGSAHGGPNSAPVFREALTWQAYGRTPVLSMAITSYGEIWSGSEAGVIKAWPYDAIAKSLSLSPEERHMAALLVERAYIDLRNHCTVGNVCSLPASDVKYMLADHSRAKVWTLTSMTFALWDARTRELLKVFGMDGQVESARLDAPVMPEQPMEEVEVKVKPSKKDKSGGSLNFFQKSRNALMGAADAVRRVATKGTFVEDNRRTGAVAQADDGAIWSGCTNGCIIQWDGNGNRMQEFQHHTSSVQCIKALGDRVWVGYASGTVQVMDVDGNLLAGWTGHSCPVIRMAIGGSYIYTLAHHGGIRGWPLTSPGPLDDVLRTELANKELSYTRMEKINIMVGSWNVAQGKATAESLKAWLGSVASDVGLVVVGLQEVEMGAGFLAISAAKETVRYFISLSVIHFVAVQSINYLKPASKYVLVAKNINN
;
A
#
# COMPACT_ATOMS: atom_id res chain seq x y z
N PRO A 1 -29.89 -2.50 -42.14
CA PRO A 1 -31.01 -3.41 -41.78
C PRO A 1 -30.57 -4.88 -41.98
N PRO A 2 -30.75 -5.75 -40.98
CA PRO A 2 -32.06 -6.05 -40.39
C PRO A 2 -32.16 -5.74 -38.89
N LEU A 3 -33.40 -5.70 -38.43
CA LEU A 3 -33.90 -5.36 -37.09
C LEU A 3 -33.62 -6.46 -36.06
N PRO A 4 -33.49 -6.12 -34.76
CA PRO A 4 -33.59 -7.08 -33.66
C PRO A 4 -35.07 -7.35 -33.28
N PRO A 5 -35.42 -8.56 -32.83
CA PRO A 5 -36.77 -8.87 -32.37
C PRO A 5 -37.06 -8.32 -30.96
N GLN A 6 -38.31 -7.87 -30.83
CA GLN A 6 -38.92 -7.26 -29.65
C GLN A 6 -39.39 -8.26 -28.59
N GLN A 7 -39.34 -7.77 -27.35
CA GLN A 7 -40.26 -8.00 -26.20
C GLN A 7 -40.26 -9.36 -25.48
N GLN A 8 -40.06 -9.29 -24.15
CA GLN A 8 -41.20 -9.38 -23.22
C GLN A 8 -40.83 -8.85 -21.83
N HIS A 9 -41.62 -7.88 -21.37
CA HIS A 9 -41.66 -7.38 -20.00
C HIS A 9 -42.32 -8.40 -19.08
N HIS A 10 -41.67 -8.74 -17.97
CA HIS A 10 -42.37 -9.23 -16.78
C HIS A 10 -41.98 -8.39 -15.56
N HIS A 11 -42.93 -7.57 -15.13
CA HIS A 11 -43.04 -7.04 -13.79
C HIS A 11 -43.17 -8.18 -12.78
N HIS A 12 -42.46 -8.11 -11.65
CA HIS A 12 -42.91 -8.64 -10.35
C HIS A 12 -42.08 -8.02 -9.21
N PRO A 13 -42.58 -8.04 -7.96
CA PRO A 13 -42.84 -6.82 -7.20
C PRO A 13 -41.82 -6.52 -6.09
N SER A 14 -41.87 -5.26 -5.67
CA SER A 14 -41.40 -4.71 -4.41
C SER A 14 -41.81 -5.54 -3.19
N ALA A 15 -40.84 -5.92 -2.36
CA ALA A 15 -41.04 -6.37 -0.99
C ALA A 15 -40.22 -5.51 -0.04
N SER A 16 -40.94 -4.62 0.64
CA SER A 16 -40.60 -3.89 1.85
C SER A 16 -40.26 -4.85 2.99
N TYR A 17 -39.17 -4.58 3.72
CA TYR A 17 -39.02 -5.07 5.09
C TYR A 17 -38.68 -3.93 6.05
N SER A 18 -39.44 -3.97 7.13
CA SER A 18 -39.63 -3.01 8.20
C SER A 18 -38.49 -2.98 9.22
N SER A 19 -38.45 -1.85 9.91
CA SER A 19 -37.56 -1.43 10.99
C SER A 19 -37.77 -2.11 12.36
N GLY A 20 -36.64 -2.36 13.07
CA GLY A 20 -36.43 -2.13 14.52
C GLY A 20 -36.45 -3.36 15.46
N PRO A 21 -35.85 -3.30 16.68
CA PRO A 21 -35.21 -2.17 17.36
C PRO A 21 -33.80 -2.40 17.96
N SER A 22 -33.05 -1.29 18.02
CA SER A 22 -32.13 -0.79 19.05
C SER A 22 -31.54 -1.71 20.14
N SER A 23 -30.20 -1.77 20.19
CA SER A 23 -29.43 -1.78 21.44
C SER A 23 -28.34 -0.71 21.39
N ARG A 24 -28.15 -0.02 22.51
CA ARG A 24 -27.42 1.25 22.68
C ARG A 24 -25.90 1.06 22.84
N ARG A 25 -25.17 1.93 22.15
CA ARG A 25 -23.90 2.62 22.48
C ARG A 25 -22.96 2.00 23.53
N SER A 26 -21.70 1.81 23.11
CA SER A 26 -20.56 2.40 23.82
C SER A 26 -19.76 3.25 22.83
N VAL A 27 -19.47 4.47 23.26
CA VAL A 27 -18.70 5.50 22.55
C VAL A 27 -17.25 5.34 22.97
N GLY A 28 -16.36 5.15 22.00
CA GLY A 28 -14.91 5.20 22.19
C GLY A 28 -14.26 5.50 20.85
N GLY A 29 -13.80 6.74 20.68
CA GLY A 29 -13.06 7.17 19.50
C GLY A 29 -11.74 6.40 19.40
N ALA A 30 -11.41 5.93 18.20
CA ALA A 30 -10.11 5.36 17.91
C ALA A 30 -9.68 5.78 16.51
N SER A 31 -8.52 6.41 16.48
CA SER A 31 -7.80 6.92 15.34
C SER A 31 -7.31 5.82 14.40
N ASP A 32 -7.23 6.17 13.13
CA ASP A 32 -6.74 5.39 12.00
C ASP A 32 -5.19 5.30 12.00
N GLY A 33 -4.61 4.29 11.32
CA GLY A 33 -3.26 4.45 10.73
C GLY A 33 -2.11 3.44 10.92
N SER A 34 -2.21 2.31 11.66
CA SER A 34 -1.13 1.30 11.70
C SER A 34 -1.64 -0.11 11.44
N MET A 35 -1.42 -0.63 10.23
CA MET A 35 -1.72 -2.02 9.85
C MET A 35 -0.74 -2.97 10.55
N THR A 36 -1.16 -3.56 11.66
CA THR A 36 -0.51 -4.75 12.24
C THR A 36 -0.95 -6.00 11.47
N LEU A 37 -0.13 -7.05 11.49
CA LEU A 37 -0.40 -8.36 10.87
C LEU A 37 -1.80 -8.87 11.26
N GLU A 38 -2.20 -8.70 12.51
CA GLU A 38 -3.51 -9.09 13.03
C GLU A 38 -4.67 -8.33 12.36
N ARG A 39 -4.50 -7.04 12.07
CA ARG A 39 -5.54 -6.21 11.44
C ARG A 39 -5.63 -6.48 9.94
N ALA A 40 -4.50 -6.72 9.26
CA ALA A 40 -4.45 -7.18 7.88
C ALA A 40 -5.07 -8.59 7.69
N MET A 41 -5.00 -9.43 8.72
CA MET A 41 -5.69 -10.73 8.76
C MET A 41 -7.20 -10.58 9.07
N SER A 42 -7.60 -9.55 9.81
CA SER A 42 -9.02 -9.31 10.15
C SER A 42 -9.88 -8.79 8.98
N GLU A 43 -9.29 -8.14 7.97
CA GLU A 43 -9.99 -7.75 6.73
C GLU A 43 -10.41 -8.95 5.87
N TYR A 44 -9.93 -10.16 6.20
CA TYR A 44 -10.36 -11.44 5.61
C TYR A 44 -11.35 -12.23 6.49
N GLY A 45 -11.99 -11.59 7.48
CA GLY A 45 -13.12 -12.18 8.22
C GLY A 45 -12.75 -13.34 9.16
N GLY A 46 -11.47 -13.56 9.43
CA GLY A 46 -11.01 -14.59 10.37
C GLY A 46 -10.82 -14.04 11.78
N GLY A 47 -11.55 -14.58 12.76
CA GLY A 47 -11.21 -14.39 14.18
C GLY A 47 -9.83 -14.97 14.51
N ALA A 48 -9.21 -14.51 15.61
CA ALA A 48 -7.92 -14.99 16.07
C ALA A 48 -7.89 -16.53 16.13
N GLY A 49 -6.97 -17.15 15.37
CA GLY A 49 -6.81 -18.61 15.29
C GLY A 49 -7.57 -19.31 14.14
N THR A 50 -8.23 -18.57 13.25
CA THR A 50 -8.85 -19.16 12.04
C THR A 50 -7.93 -19.03 10.83
N LEU A 51 -7.82 -20.11 10.04
CA LEU A 51 -7.11 -20.08 8.75
C LEU A 51 -7.90 -19.19 7.78
N PRO A 52 -7.26 -18.30 7.01
CA PRO A 52 -7.95 -17.42 6.08
C PRO A 52 -8.68 -18.24 5.01
N GLU A 53 -9.98 -18.00 4.86
CA GLU A 53 -10.80 -18.58 3.81
C GLU A 53 -10.43 -17.93 2.46
N PHE A 54 -9.99 -18.75 1.51
CA PHE A 54 -9.57 -18.26 0.20
C PHE A 54 -10.79 -18.17 -0.71
N VAL A 55 -11.30 -16.96 -0.95
CA VAL A 55 -12.29 -16.72 -2.00
C VAL A 55 -11.54 -16.52 -3.31
N GLY A 56 -11.63 -17.50 -4.21
CA GLY A 56 -11.06 -17.39 -5.55
C GLY A 56 -11.65 -16.20 -6.31
N ALA A 57 -10.81 -15.35 -6.89
CA ALA A 57 -11.25 -14.33 -7.82
C ALA A 57 -11.88 -15.01 -9.05
N GLY A 58 -13.15 -14.70 -9.35
CA GLY A 58 -13.83 -15.20 -10.56
C GLY A 58 -15.00 -16.16 -10.34
N GLY A 59 -15.61 -16.20 -9.16
CA GLY A 59 -16.87 -16.93 -8.90
C GLY A 59 -18.12 -16.37 -9.61
N GLY A 60 -17.99 -15.85 -10.83
CA GLY A 60 -19.11 -15.56 -11.72
C GLY A 60 -19.52 -16.79 -12.53
N LYS A 61 -20.70 -16.77 -13.14
CA LYS A 61 -21.13 -17.82 -14.08
C LYS A 61 -20.18 -17.86 -15.29
N GLY A 62 -19.32 -18.86 -15.36
CA GLY A 62 -18.42 -19.09 -16.49
C GLY A 62 -17.41 -20.21 -16.22
N ILE A 63 -16.90 -20.82 -17.29
CA ILE A 63 -15.85 -21.85 -17.24
C ILE A 63 -14.58 -21.22 -16.66
N PHE A 64 -14.09 -21.74 -15.52
CA PHE A 64 -12.81 -21.36 -14.94
C PHE A 64 -11.71 -21.66 -15.96
N ARG A 65 -11.15 -20.61 -16.58
CA ARG A 65 -9.96 -20.76 -17.40
C ARG A 65 -8.77 -20.89 -16.48
N VAL A 66 -8.13 -22.06 -16.50
CA VAL A 66 -6.89 -22.29 -15.79
C VAL A 66 -5.86 -21.23 -16.27
N PRO A 67 -5.12 -20.59 -15.37
CA PRO A 67 -4.05 -19.67 -15.76
C PRO A 67 -3.08 -20.38 -16.71
N LEU A 68 -2.60 -19.66 -17.72
CA LEU A 68 -1.60 -20.19 -18.64
C LEU A 68 -0.36 -20.62 -17.84
N ARG A 69 -0.05 -21.92 -17.86
CA ARG A 69 1.21 -22.46 -17.36
C ARG A 69 2.16 -22.61 -18.53
N ALA A 70 3.03 -21.62 -18.68
CA ALA A 70 4.15 -21.64 -19.61
C ALA A 70 5.36 -21.06 -18.88
N ALA A 71 6.58 -21.49 -19.22
CA ALA A 71 7.79 -20.91 -18.63
C ALA A 71 7.86 -19.38 -18.81
N MET A 72 7.30 -18.86 -19.90
CA MET A 72 7.18 -17.43 -20.16
C MET A 72 5.73 -17.03 -20.45
N HIS A 73 5.31 -15.88 -19.90
CA HIS A 73 3.99 -15.33 -20.15
C HIS A 73 3.97 -14.55 -21.49
N PRO A 74 2.98 -14.79 -22.37
CA PRO A 74 2.99 -14.31 -23.76
C PRO A 74 2.75 -12.80 -23.92
N HIS A 75 2.31 -12.12 -22.87
CA HIS A 75 2.09 -10.65 -22.90
C HIS A 75 2.83 -9.93 -21.78
N ARG A 76 3.82 -10.59 -21.17
CA ARG A 76 4.64 -10.00 -20.11
C ARG A 76 6.09 -9.93 -20.59
N PRO A 77 6.76 -8.78 -20.47
CA PRO A 77 8.21 -8.71 -20.66
C PRO A 77 8.92 -9.69 -19.73
N PRO A 78 10.00 -10.37 -20.16
CA PRO A 78 10.78 -11.21 -19.27
C PRO A 78 11.34 -10.41 -18.08
N PRO A 79 10.98 -10.76 -16.82
CA PRO A 79 11.50 -10.02 -15.66
C PRO A 79 12.92 -10.46 -15.31
N LEU A 80 13.70 -9.53 -14.76
CA LEU A 80 14.87 -9.84 -13.94
C LEU A 80 14.39 -10.10 -12.50
N GLU A 81 14.52 -11.32 -11.99
CA GLU A 81 14.06 -11.64 -10.64
C GLU A 81 15.18 -11.41 -9.61
N VAL A 82 15.10 -10.29 -8.88
CA VAL A 82 16.12 -9.91 -7.87
C VAL A 82 15.85 -10.61 -6.54
N ARG A 83 14.57 -10.68 -6.15
CA ARG A 83 14.11 -11.40 -4.97
C ARG A 83 12.78 -12.07 -5.32
N PRO A 84 12.75 -13.40 -5.50
CA PRO A 84 11.51 -14.14 -5.67
C PRO A 84 10.53 -13.89 -4.52
N HIS A 85 9.28 -14.30 -4.69
CA HIS A 85 8.31 -14.22 -3.60
C HIS A 85 8.75 -15.12 -2.43
N PRO A 86 9.18 -14.56 -1.28
CA PRO A 86 9.54 -15.38 -0.13
C PRO A 86 8.34 -16.22 0.32
N LEU A 87 8.59 -17.41 0.86
CA LEU A 87 7.54 -18.27 1.40
C LEU A 87 6.80 -17.56 2.55
N ARG A 88 5.48 -17.72 2.65
CA ARG A 88 4.68 -17.03 3.68
C ARG A 88 5.19 -17.29 5.10
N GLU A 89 5.67 -18.49 5.37
CA GLU A 89 6.19 -18.91 6.68
C GLU A 89 7.54 -18.28 7.04
N THR A 90 8.26 -17.74 6.06
CA THR A 90 9.57 -17.09 6.23
C THR A 90 9.48 -15.56 6.10
N GLN A 91 8.28 -15.03 5.82
CA GLN A 91 8.04 -13.59 5.65
C GLN A 91 8.03 -12.79 6.96
N ALA A 92 7.84 -13.44 8.11
CA ALA A 92 7.78 -12.75 9.40
C ALA A 92 9.06 -11.93 9.66
N GLY A 93 8.93 -10.60 9.70
CA GLY A 93 10.05 -9.68 9.94
C GLY A 93 10.97 -9.41 8.73
N SER A 94 10.70 -9.99 7.56
CA SER A 94 11.47 -9.79 6.31
C SER A 94 10.70 -9.00 5.23
N PHE A 95 9.59 -8.36 5.61
CA PHE A 95 8.82 -7.48 4.74
C PHE A 95 9.62 -6.23 4.38
N LEU A 96 9.49 -5.84 3.11
CA LEU A 96 10.08 -4.63 2.57
C LEU A 96 8.97 -3.60 2.36
N ARG A 97 9.26 -2.34 2.67
CA ARG A 97 8.28 -1.25 2.70
C ARG A 97 8.59 -0.15 1.70
N THR A 98 9.87 0.12 1.48
CA THR A 98 10.33 1.17 0.57
C THR A 98 11.46 0.67 -0.32
N LEU A 99 11.63 1.28 -1.48
CA LEU A 99 12.62 0.91 -2.49
C LEU A 99 13.29 2.16 -3.07
N ALA A 100 14.60 2.13 -3.23
CA ALA A 100 15.38 3.15 -3.91
C ALA A 100 16.54 2.51 -4.66
N SER A 101 17.05 3.14 -5.71
CA SER A 101 18.22 2.64 -6.43
C SER A 101 19.17 3.77 -6.75
N ASP A 102 20.47 3.46 -6.63
CA ASP A 102 21.53 4.34 -7.08
C ASP A 102 22.08 3.81 -8.42
N PRO A 103 21.78 4.50 -9.54
CA PRO A 103 22.24 4.05 -10.86
C PRO A 103 23.75 4.06 -11.03
N GLN A 104 24.46 4.99 -10.37
CA GLN A 104 25.91 5.14 -10.51
C GLN A 104 26.66 3.99 -9.83
N ARG A 105 26.30 3.66 -8.58
CA ARG A 105 26.89 2.53 -7.85
C ARG A 105 26.24 1.19 -8.17
N ARG A 106 25.22 1.18 -9.03
CA ARG A 106 24.44 -0.01 -9.40
C ARG A 106 23.94 -0.77 -8.18
N GLN A 107 23.35 -0.03 -7.24
CA GLN A 107 22.80 -0.58 -5.99
C GLN A 107 21.28 -0.45 -5.95
N LEU A 108 20.62 -1.46 -5.39
CA LEU A 108 19.21 -1.43 -5.08
C LEU A 108 19.03 -1.54 -3.56
N TRP A 109 18.33 -0.59 -2.97
CA TRP A 109 18.14 -0.45 -1.54
C TRP A 109 16.66 -0.65 -1.20
N ALA A 110 16.39 -1.40 -0.13
CA ALA A 110 15.05 -1.55 0.41
C ALA A 110 15.02 -1.28 1.91
N GLY A 111 14.00 -0.55 2.36
CA GLY A 111 13.68 -0.45 3.78
C GLY A 111 12.84 -1.65 4.22
N ALA A 112 13.20 -2.25 5.34
CA ALA A 112 12.56 -3.44 5.90
C ALA A 112 11.87 -3.13 7.23
N GLU A 113 11.15 -4.12 7.79
CA GLU A 113 10.61 -4.04 9.17
C GLU A 113 11.68 -3.90 10.24
N SER A 114 12.89 -4.36 9.94
CA SER A 114 14.01 -4.49 10.88
C SER A 114 15.27 -3.76 10.40
N GLY A 115 15.12 -2.70 9.60
CA GLY A 115 16.24 -1.88 9.13
C GLY A 115 16.23 -1.73 7.61
N ILE A 116 17.34 -2.07 6.96
CA ILE A 116 17.51 -1.91 5.51
C ILE A 116 18.25 -3.11 4.90
N ARG A 117 18.05 -3.29 3.60
CA ARG A 117 18.78 -4.25 2.76
C ARG A 117 19.31 -3.57 1.51
N VAL A 118 20.44 -4.04 1.00
CA VAL A 118 21.03 -3.57 -0.25
C VAL A 118 21.51 -4.74 -1.11
N TRP A 119 21.14 -4.72 -2.38
CA TRP A 119 21.63 -5.62 -3.42
C TRP A 119 22.61 -4.86 -4.31
N ALA A 120 23.77 -5.45 -4.58
CA ALA A 120 24.64 -5.01 -5.66
C ALA A 120 24.09 -5.62 -6.98
N LEU A 121 23.72 -4.77 -7.93
CA LEU A 121 23.12 -5.24 -9.19
C LEU A 121 24.12 -5.99 -10.08
N ASP A 122 25.42 -5.85 -9.81
CA ASP A 122 26.48 -6.65 -10.46
C ASP A 122 26.53 -8.10 -9.95
N GLU A 123 25.99 -8.35 -8.75
CA GLU A 123 25.92 -9.66 -8.11
C GLU A 123 24.53 -10.30 -8.26
N VAL A 124 23.64 -9.76 -9.11
CA VAL A 124 22.22 -10.18 -9.17
C VAL A 124 22.04 -11.65 -9.59
N PHE A 125 23.01 -12.21 -10.31
CA PHE A 125 23.02 -13.61 -10.75
C PHE A 125 23.94 -14.50 -9.89
N ALA A 126 24.55 -13.94 -8.84
CA ALA A 126 25.36 -14.72 -7.91
C ALA A 126 24.47 -15.57 -6.99
N GLY A 127 24.98 -16.74 -6.57
CA GLY A 127 24.32 -17.57 -5.56
C GLY A 127 24.80 -17.27 -4.16
N TRP A 128 23.97 -17.51 -3.14
CA TRP A 128 24.33 -17.33 -1.73
C TRP A 128 25.38 -18.30 -1.19
N GLY A 129 25.57 -19.46 -1.84
CA GLY A 129 26.31 -20.57 -1.23
C GLY A 129 25.67 -21.00 0.10
N ALA A 130 26.47 -21.32 1.12
CA ALA A 130 26.01 -21.79 2.44
C ALA A 130 25.48 -20.69 3.40
N GLY A 131 25.30 -19.46 2.92
CA GLY A 131 24.96 -18.30 3.75
C GLY A 131 23.54 -17.73 3.56
N ALA A 132 22.69 -18.41 2.77
CA ALA A 132 21.35 -17.92 2.48
C ALA A 132 20.50 -17.74 3.74
N ARG A 133 19.85 -16.59 3.86
CA ARG A 133 18.86 -16.37 4.92
C ARG A 133 17.63 -17.24 4.63
N ARG A 134 17.09 -17.90 5.66
CA ARG A 134 15.89 -18.72 5.53
C ARG A 134 14.76 -17.92 4.88
N GLY A 135 14.23 -18.40 3.76
CA GLY A 135 13.19 -17.75 2.97
C GLY A 135 13.66 -16.84 1.84
N ASP A 136 14.95 -16.56 1.75
CA ASP A 136 15.59 -15.76 0.71
C ASP A 136 16.64 -16.57 -0.06
N GLU A 137 16.55 -17.91 -0.06
CA GLU A 137 17.52 -18.83 -0.68
C GLU A 137 17.65 -18.62 -2.19
N GLU A 138 16.56 -18.24 -2.84
CA GLU A 138 16.51 -17.94 -4.28
C GLU A 138 16.65 -16.44 -4.59
N SER A 139 16.84 -15.59 -3.57
CA SER A 139 17.12 -14.16 -3.78
C SER A 139 18.54 -13.96 -4.28
N ALA A 140 18.79 -12.89 -5.04
CA ALA A 140 20.13 -12.36 -5.21
C ALA A 140 20.75 -12.03 -3.84
N PRO A 141 22.07 -12.20 -3.66
CA PRO A 141 22.79 -11.83 -2.44
C PRO A 141 22.54 -10.37 -2.06
N PHE A 142 22.34 -10.13 -0.77
CA PHE A 142 22.18 -8.79 -0.22
C PHE A 142 22.96 -8.63 1.08
N ARG A 143 23.19 -7.36 1.44
CA ARG A 143 23.76 -6.95 2.72
C ARG A 143 22.68 -6.29 3.56
N GLU A 144 22.73 -6.48 4.86
CA GLU A 144 21.79 -5.88 5.81
C GLU A 144 22.47 -4.77 6.61
N GLY A 145 21.71 -3.72 6.90
CA GLY A 145 22.10 -2.70 7.87
C GLY A 145 21.86 -3.18 9.30
N VAL A 146 22.38 -2.41 10.27
CA VAL A 146 22.12 -2.64 11.70
C VAL A 146 20.61 -2.68 11.97
N PRO A 147 20.13 -3.60 12.85
CA PRO A 147 18.71 -3.65 13.19
C PRO A 147 18.17 -2.29 13.63
N ALA A 148 17.11 -1.84 12.96
CA ALA A 148 16.41 -0.61 13.28
C ALA A 148 14.89 -0.81 13.15
N PRO A 149 14.07 0.06 13.77
CA PRO A 149 12.62 0.03 13.59
C PRO A 149 12.22 0.15 12.10
N PRO A 150 10.97 -0.17 11.72
CA PRO A 150 10.56 -0.20 10.32
C PRO A 150 10.90 1.08 9.56
N ALA A 151 11.61 0.94 8.43
CA ALA A 151 11.94 2.04 7.53
C ALA A 151 10.75 2.29 6.58
N LEU A 152 10.12 3.47 6.70
CA LEU A 152 8.87 3.81 6.02
C LEU A 152 9.07 4.61 4.74
N CYS A 153 10.09 5.48 4.72
CA CYS A 153 10.45 6.28 3.56
C CYS A 153 11.97 6.35 3.40
N VAL A 154 12.40 6.76 2.22
CA VAL A 154 13.82 6.83 1.86
C VAL A 154 14.08 8.00 0.93
N ALA A 155 15.22 8.65 1.08
CA ALA A 155 15.69 9.70 0.18
C ALA A 155 17.18 9.49 -0.16
N MET A 156 17.50 9.64 -1.43
CA MET A 156 18.85 9.39 -1.96
C MET A 156 19.68 10.66 -1.95
N ASP A 157 20.80 10.66 -1.23
CA ASP A 157 21.77 11.75 -1.22
C ASP A 157 23.03 11.34 -1.99
N ARG A 158 22.96 11.49 -3.31
CA ARG A 158 24.07 11.12 -4.21
C ARG A 158 25.30 12.01 -4.00
N ALA A 159 25.10 13.27 -3.59
CA ALA A 159 26.19 14.21 -3.39
C ALA A 159 27.07 13.79 -2.20
N ASN A 160 26.47 13.34 -1.10
CA ASN A 160 27.20 12.87 0.07
C ASN A 160 27.44 11.34 0.09
N GLY A 161 26.92 10.60 -0.88
CA GLY A 161 27.00 9.13 -0.92
C GLY A 161 26.25 8.48 0.25
N LEU A 162 25.11 9.06 0.64
CA LEU A 162 24.30 8.62 1.77
C LEU A 162 22.87 8.27 1.34
N LEU A 163 22.33 7.24 1.98
CA LEU A 163 20.90 6.95 1.93
C LEU A 163 20.28 7.44 3.24
N TRP A 164 19.27 8.30 3.15
CA TRP A 164 18.50 8.71 4.32
C TRP A 164 17.23 7.87 4.43
N THR A 165 16.90 7.37 5.61
CA THR A 165 15.66 6.64 5.88
C THR A 165 14.89 7.24 7.04
N GLY A 166 13.58 7.34 6.87
CA GLY A 166 12.64 7.71 7.92
C GLY A 166 12.01 6.48 8.54
N HIS A 167 11.90 6.44 9.86
CA HIS A 167 11.47 5.25 10.60
C HIS A 167 10.22 5.45 11.44
N LYS A 168 9.58 4.33 11.81
CA LYS A 168 8.38 4.29 12.65
C LYS A 168 8.58 4.91 14.05
N ASP A 169 9.80 4.92 14.56
CA ASP A 169 10.17 5.49 15.85
C ASP A 169 10.40 7.02 15.81
N GLY A 170 10.12 7.67 14.68
CA GLY A 170 10.28 9.11 14.52
C GLY A 170 11.72 9.56 14.27
N ARG A 171 12.65 8.63 14.05
CA ARG A 171 14.05 8.95 13.75
C ARG A 171 14.34 8.95 12.26
N ILE A 172 15.28 9.81 11.88
CA ILE A 172 15.92 9.78 10.57
C ILE A 172 17.32 9.20 10.75
N ARG A 173 17.69 8.26 9.87
CA ARG A 173 18.97 7.56 9.88
C ARG A 173 19.65 7.70 8.52
N SER A 174 20.98 7.79 8.50
CA SER A 174 21.78 7.69 7.27
C SER A 174 22.53 6.39 7.16
N TRP A 175 22.74 5.95 5.93
CA TRP A 175 23.51 4.76 5.59
C TRP A 175 24.52 5.11 4.50
N ARG A 176 25.78 4.71 4.68
CA ARG A 176 26.81 4.94 3.65
C ARG A 176 26.59 4.00 2.47
N MET A 177 26.69 4.55 1.26
CA MET A 177 26.57 3.78 0.02
C MET A 177 27.86 3.09 -0.40
N ASP A 178 28.99 3.50 0.17
CA ASP A 178 30.26 2.81 0.00
C ASP A 178 30.28 1.56 0.90
N LEU A 179 29.90 0.43 0.30
CA LEU A 179 29.73 -0.82 1.02
C LEU A 179 31.06 -1.47 1.40
N GLU A 180 32.17 -1.16 0.72
CA GLU A 180 33.50 -1.69 1.06
C GLU A 180 34.01 -1.00 2.33
N THR A 181 33.97 0.33 2.35
CA THR A 181 34.36 1.14 3.51
C THR A 181 33.47 0.88 4.73
N ALA A 182 32.17 0.62 4.51
CA ALA A 182 31.21 0.41 5.59
C ALA A 182 31.33 -0.98 6.26
N ALA A 183 31.92 -1.98 5.59
CA ALA A 183 32.21 -3.29 6.15
C ALA A 183 33.46 -3.29 7.06
N THR A 184 34.40 -2.37 6.84
CA THR A 184 35.67 -2.23 7.59
C THR A 184 35.61 -1.31 8.81
N ALA A 185 34.45 -0.72 9.13
CA ALA A 185 34.35 0.21 10.26
C ALA A 185 34.48 -0.51 11.63
N PRO A 186 35.34 -0.03 12.55
CA PRO A 186 35.60 -0.69 13.83
C PRO A 186 34.34 -0.82 14.70
N ALA A 187 34.21 -1.90 15.47
CA ALA A 187 33.12 -2.10 16.41
C ALA A 187 33.24 -1.19 17.64
N PRO A 188 32.15 -0.57 18.14
CA PRO A 188 32.20 0.08 19.45
C PRO A 188 32.42 -1.00 20.51
N PRO A 189 33.07 -0.64 21.63
CA PRO A 189 33.18 -1.54 22.76
C PRO A 189 31.78 -1.91 23.26
N PRO A 190 31.56 -3.17 23.68
CA PRO A 190 30.28 -3.60 24.23
C PRO A 190 29.91 -2.73 25.44
N PRO A 191 28.63 -2.33 25.60
CA PRO A 191 28.21 -1.61 26.78
C PRO A 191 28.31 -2.54 28.00
N GLY A 192 29.17 -2.19 28.97
CA GLY A 192 29.17 -2.83 30.30
C GLY A 192 30.40 -3.64 30.72
N SER A 193 31.60 -3.40 30.18
CA SER A 193 32.84 -4.00 30.74
C SER A 193 33.34 -3.25 31.99
N GLY A 194 32.47 -3.13 32.99
CA GLY A 194 32.80 -2.61 34.31
C GLY A 194 31.89 -3.24 35.36
N GLY A 195 32.38 -4.26 36.06
CA GLY A 195 31.74 -4.82 37.25
C GLY A 195 31.35 -6.29 37.12
N GLU A 196 31.84 -7.09 38.06
CA GLU A 196 31.75 -8.54 38.25
C GLU A 196 30.32 -9.13 38.25
N GLY A 197 30.19 -10.39 37.81
CA GLY A 197 29.01 -11.23 38.10
C GLY A 197 28.58 -12.17 36.96
N SER A 198 29.08 -13.41 36.98
CA SER A 198 28.68 -14.52 36.10
C SER A 198 27.23 -14.97 36.33
N VAL A 199 26.40 -15.07 35.27
CA VAL A 199 25.51 -16.23 34.99
C VAL A 199 25.28 -16.32 33.46
N GLY A 200 25.50 -17.52 32.90
CA GLY A 200 25.54 -17.79 31.46
C GLY A 200 24.22 -17.68 30.70
N GLY A 201 24.33 -17.25 29.44
CA GLY A 201 23.31 -17.33 28.40
C GLY A 201 24.00 -17.45 27.03
N SER A 202 23.66 -18.49 26.29
CA SER A 202 24.29 -19.00 25.08
C SER A 202 24.62 -17.93 24.02
N ALA A 203 25.92 -17.79 23.73
CA ALA A 203 26.43 -17.13 22.55
C ALA A 203 26.38 -18.10 21.35
N HIS A 204 25.33 -18.02 20.55
CA HIS A 204 25.33 -18.56 19.19
C HIS A 204 25.55 -17.42 18.18
N GLY A 205 26.78 -16.92 18.14
CA GLY A 205 27.31 -16.15 17.02
C GLY A 205 28.32 -17.02 16.27
N GLY A 206 27.86 -17.74 15.23
CA GLY A 206 28.76 -18.47 14.34
C GLY A 206 29.58 -17.53 13.45
N PRO A 207 30.74 -17.96 12.92
CA PRO A 207 31.73 -17.12 12.23
C PRO A 207 31.31 -16.64 10.82
N ASN A 208 30.02 -16.71 10.47
CA ASN A 208 29.49 -16.47 9.11
C ASN A 208 28.50 -15.29 9.01
N SER A 209 28.39 -14.43 10.02
CA SER A 209 27.60 -13.20 9.86
C SER A 209 28.36 -12.24 8.95
N ALA A 210 27.89 -12.07 7.71
CA ALA A 210 28.36 -11.01 6.82
C ALA A 210 28.40 -9.66 7.58
N PRO A 211 29.42 -8.82 7.38
CA PRO A 211 29.58 -7.56 8.11
C PRO A 211 28.35 -6.67 7.91
N VAL A 212 27.63 -6.43 8.99
CA VAL A 212 26.45 -5.55 9.03
C VAL A 212 26.94 -4.10 9.00
N PHE A 213 26.62 -3.36 7.94
CA PHE A 213 27.10 -1.99 7.82
C PHE A 213 26.23 -1.02 8.64
N ARG A 214 26.88 -0.08 9.33
CA ARG A 214 26.25 0.75 10.38
C ARG A 214 25.64 2.04 9.85
N GLU A 215 24.67 2.55 10.61
CA GLU A 215 24.16 3.91 10.44
C GLU A 215 25.28 4.95 10.64
N ALA A 216 25.33 5.95 9.76
CA ALA A 216 26.35 7.01 9.79
C ALA A 216 25.98 8.11 10.80
N LEU A 217 24.73 8.55 10.77
CA LEU A 217 24.15 9.57 11.65
C LEU A 217 22.68 9.23 11.90
N THR A 218 22.22 9.42 13.13
CA THR A 218 20.82 9.26 13.53
C THR A 218 20.43 10.41 14.45
N TRP A 219 19.21 10.93 14.31
CA TRP A 219 18.64 11.91 15.25
C TRP A 219 17.14 11.72 15.42
N GLN A 220 16.56 12.28 16.48
CA GLN A 220 15.13 12.25 16.72
C GLN A 220 14.45 13.39 15.93
N ALA A 221 13.82 13.07 14.80
CA ALA A 221 13.14 14.07 13.97
C ALA A 221 11.79 14.48 14.56
N TYR A 222 11.03 13.49 15.02
CA TYR A 222 9.75 13.65 15.72
C TYR A 222 9.73 12.77 16.96
N GLY A 223 8.96 13.12 17.99
CA GLY A 223 8.98 12.40 19.27
C GLY A 223 8.72 10.89 19.16
N ARG A 224 7.46 10.47 19.22
CA ARG A 224 7.05 9.07 19.03
C ARG A 224 6.23 8.86 17.75
N THR A 225 6.13 9.89 16.91
CA THR A 225 5.36 9.86 15.67
C THR A 225 6.27 9.43 14.51
N PRO A 226 5.77 8.63 13.56
CA PRO A 226 6.57 8.09 12.47
C PRO A 226 6.99 9.14 11.46
N VAL A 227 8.16 8.94 10.85
CA VAL A 227 8.59 9.67 9.65
C VAL A 227 7.94 9.03 8.43
N LEU A 228 6.97 9.71 7.80
CA LEU A 228 6.15 9.13 6.73
C LEU A 228 6.69 9.43 5.33
N SER A 229 7.26 10.60 5.14
CA SER A 229 7.78 11.06 3.85
C SER A 229 9.00 11.95 4.04
N MET A 230 9.88 11.98 3.04
CA MET A 230 11.10 12.75 3.07
C MET A 230 11.53 13.12 1.66
N ALA A 231 12.10 14.30 1.48
CA ALA A 231 12.73 14.74 0.24
C ALA A 231 13.98 15.56 0.55
N ILE A 232 14.93 15.54 -0.38
CA ILE A 232 16.11 16.40 -0.34
C ILE A 232 15.90 17.49 -1.37
N THR A 233 16.03 18.75 -0.97
CA THR A 233 15.82 19.89 -1.87
C THR A 233 17.02 20.12 -2.78
N SER A 234 16.87 20.97 -3.80
CA SER A 234 17.99 21.44 -4.64
C SER A 234 19.08 22.17 -3.86
N TYR A 235 18.78 22.62 -2.64
CA TYR A 235 19.73 23.32 -1.76
C TYR A 235 20.37 22.38 -0.72
N GLY A 236 20.12 21.08 -0.81
CA GLY A 236 20.66 20.09 0.12
C GLY A 236 19.96 20.05 1.49
N GLU A 237 18.82 20.74 1.64
CA GLU A 237 18.01 20.61 2.86
C GLU A 237 17.28 19.27 2.86
N ILE A 238 17.16 18.67 4.04
CA ILE A 238 16.29 17.51 4.23
C ILE A 238 14.94 18.03 4.73
N TRP A 239 13.88 17.72 4.01
CA TRP A 239 12.50 17.98 4.44
C TRP A 239 11.83 16.66 4.78
N SER A 240 11.05 16.65 5.85
CA SER A 240 10.33 15.47 6.31
C SER A 240 8.89 15.80 6.70
N GLY A 241 8.01 14.83 6.48
CA GLY A 241 6.60 14.87 6.88
C GLY A 241 6.25 13.74 7.85
N SER A 242 5.39 14.05 8.82
CA SER A 242 4.89 13.13 9.85
C SER A 242 3.36 13.14 9.90
N GLU A 243 2.81 12.34 10.82
CA GLU A 243 1.40 12.36 11.20
C GLU A 243 0.91 13.75 11.61
N ALA A 244 -0.42 13.94 11.54
CA ALA A 244 -1.11 15.17 11.93
C ALA A 244 -0.65 16.42 11.16
N GLY A 245 0.05 16.27 10.03
CA GLY A 245 0.45 17.36 9.14
C GLY A 245 1.68 18.14 9.62
N VAL A 246 2.54 17.55 10.45
CA VAL A 246 3.79 18.19 10.90
C VAL A 246 4.85 18.06 9.80
N ILE A 247 5.46 19.18 9.42
CA ILE A 247 6.51 19.25 8.40
C ILE A 247 7.72 19.95 9.01
N LYS A 248 8.89 19.30 8.93
CA LYS A 248 10.16 19.84 9.44
C LYS A 248 11.19 19.88 8.33
N ALA A 249 12.00 20.94 8.32
CA ALA A 249 13.14 21.09 7.42
C ALA A 249 14.44 21.22 8.22
N TRP A 250 15.49 20.55 7.77
CA TRP A 250 16.85 20.67 8.31
C TRP A 250 17.75 21.36 7.28
N PRO A 251 18.31 22.54 7.62
CA PRO A 251 19.20 23.27 6.72
C PRO A 251 20.46 22.49 6.38
N TYR A 252 20.94 22.64 5.14
CA TYR A 252 22.16 21.99 4.66
C TYR A 252 23.37 22.28 5.54
N ASP A 253 23.57 23.51 6.01
CA ASP A 253 24.73 23.88 6.83
C ASP A 253 24.84 23.05 8.12
N ALA A 254 23.70 22.74 8.74
CA ALA A 254 23.67 21.90 9.94
C ALA A 254 24.02 20.45 9.61
N ILE A 255 23.47 19.93 8.50
CA ILE A 255 23.75 18.58 8.01
C ILE A 255 25.23 18.46 7.63
N ALA A 256 25.75 19.35 6.81
CA ALA A 256 27.15 19.36 6.36
C ALA A 256 28.12 19.42 7.55
N LYS A 257 27.87 20.31 8.52
CA LYS A 257 28.66 20.36 9.76
C LYS A 257 28.61 19.03 10.50
N SER A 258 27.43 18.44 10.70
CA SER A 258 27.30 17.16 11.39
C SER A 258 28.03 16.01 10.69
N LEU A 259 28.07 16.00 9.36
CA LEU A 259 28.76 14.99 8.56
C LEU A 259 30.28 15.14 8.58
N SER A 260 30.79 16.34 8.88
CA SER A 260 32.22 16.61 9.02
C SER A 260 32.79 16.25 10.40
N LEU A 261 31.94 16.03 11.41
CA LEU A 261 32.39 15.66 12.76
C LEU A 261 32.92 14.22 12.78
N SER A 262 33.84 13.96 13.71
CA SER A 262 34.45 12.65 13.82
C SER A 262 33.47 11.60 14.38
N PRO A 263 33.72 10.29 14.18
CA PRO A 263 32.88 9.24 14.73
C PRO A 263 32.69 9.30 16.26
N GLU A 264 33.70 9.79 17.00
CA GLU A 264 33.67 9.98 18.45
C GLU A 264 32.68 11.08 18.87
N GLU A 265 32.48 12.07 18.00
CA GLU A 265 31.61 13.23 18.22
C GLU A 265 30.18 13.01 17.69
N ARG A 266 29.84 11.78 17.30
CA ARG A 266 28.55 11.43 16.70
C ARG A 266 27.34 11.87 17.53
N HIS A 267 27.43 11.85 18.86
CA HIS A 267 26.35 12.34 19.73
C HIS A 267 26.14 13.85 19.59
N MET A 268 27.23 14.62 19.49
CA MET A 268 27.16 16.07 19.24
C MET A 268 26.62 16.36 17.83
N ALA A 269 27.05 15.57 16.83
CA ALA A 269 26.52 15.64 15.48
C ALA A 269 25.00 15.43 15.43
N ALA A 270 24.50 14.41 16.13
CA ALA A 270 23.07 14.12 16.24
C ALA A 270 22.30 15.27 16.91
N LEU A 271 22.80 15.78 18.05
CA LEU A 271 22.16 16.89 18.77
C LEU A 271 22.14 18.20 17.96
N LEU A 272 23.20 18.47 17.18
CA LEU A 272 23.28 19.64 16.32
C LEU A 272 22.16 19.61 15.28
N VAL A 273 22.00 18.49 14.58
CA VAL A 273 20.92 18.33 13.58
C VAL A 273 19.55 18.32 14.25
N GLU A 274 19.40 17.62 15.37
CA GLU A 274 18.13 17.54 16.10
C GLU A 274 17.59 18.91 16.52
N ARG A 275 18.47 19.88 16.83
CA ARG A 275 18.07 21.23 17.26
C ARG A 275 17.97 22.23 16.12
N ALA A 276 18.47 21.90 14.93
CA ALA A 276 18.50 22.80 13.78
C ALA A 276 17.21 22.80 12.95
N TYR A 277 16.22 22.00 13.31
CA TYR A 277 14.99 21.90 12.52
C TYR A 277 14.20 23.20 12.51
N ILE A 278 13.46 23.38 11.43
CA ILE A 278 12.52 24.48 11.22
C ILE A 278 11.13 23.87 11.05
N ASP A 279 10.18 24.28 11.89
CA ASP A 279 8.81 23.79 11.87
C ASP A 279 7.95 24.59 10.88
N LEU A 280 7.81 24.06 9.67
CA LEU A 280 7.18 24.77 8.56
C LEU A 280 5.68 24.97 8.75
N ARG A 281 5.02 24.06 9.48
CA ARG A 281 3.59 24.18 9.76
C ARG A 281 3.34 25.35 10.72
N ASN A 282 4.16 25.47 11.76
CA ASN A 282 4.06 26.59 12.70
C ASN A 282 4.41 27.92 12.02
N HIS A 283 5.39 27.93 11.11
CA HIS A 283 5.70 29.12 10.30
C HIS A 283 4.52 29.61 9.45
N CYS A 284 3.62 28.72 9.03
CA CYS A 284 2.42 29.07 8.25
C CYS A 284 1.18 29.36 9.10
N THR A 285 1.28 29.27 10.44
CA THR A 285 0.13 29.46 11.34
C THR A 285 0.07 30.91 11.83
N VAL A 286 -0.97 31.64 11.44
CA VAL A 286 -1.20 33.03 11.87
C VAL A 286 -2.46 33.08 12.72
N GLY A 287 -2.37 33.60 13.94
CA GLY A 287 -3.53 33.76 14.84
C GLY A 287 -4.27 32.45 15.16
N ASN A 288 -3.53 31.34 15.34
CA ASN A 288 -4.04 29.97 15.55
C ASN A 288 -4.79 29.33 14.36
N VAL A 289 -4.79 29.97 13.18
CA VAL A 289 -5.35 29.38 11.96
C VAL A 289 -4.20 28.91 11.07
N CYS A 290 -4.16 27.61 10.78
CA CYS A 290 -3.18 27.00 9.88
C CYS A 290 -3.84 26.72 8.53
N SER A 291 -3.19 27.12 7.44
CA SER A 291 -3.63 26.84 6.07
C SER A 291 -3.46 25.37 5.65
N LEU A 292 -2.77 24.57 6.47
CA LEU A 292 -2.55 23.15 6.21
C LEU A 292 -3.49 22.28 7.06
N PRO A 293 -4.07 21.23 6.47
CA PRO A 293 -4.88 20.30 7.23
C PRO A 293 -4.03 19.53 8.25
N ALA A 294 -4.64 19.18 9.38
CA ALA A 294 -4.05 18.29 10.39
C ALA A 294 -4.10 16.81 9.93
N SER A 295 -3.62 16.54 8.72
CA SER A 295 -3.63 15.21 8.09
C SER A 295 -2.23 14.75 7.76
N ASP A 296 -2.01 13.44 7.77
CA ASP A 296 -0.71 12.83 7.55
C ASP A 296 -0.06 13.26 6.23
N VAL A 297 1.22 13.64 6.29
CA VAL A 297 2.01 14.00 5.11
C VAL A 297 2.62 12.73 4.52
N LYS A 298 1.83 12.05 3.68
CA LYS A 298 2.14 10.71 3.15
C LYS A 298 3.21 10.71 2.07
N TYR A 299 3.29 11.77 1.27
CA TYR A 299 4.27 11.88 0.19
C TYR A 299 4.92 13.25 0.17
N MET A 300 6.18 13.26 -0.26
CA MET A 300 6.95 14.47 -0.47
C MET A 300 7.78 14.32 -1.72
N LEU A 301 7.87 15.39 -2.51
CA LEU A 301 8.64 15.43 -3.74
C LEU A 301 9.35 16.78 -3.86
N ALA A 302 10.64 16.75 -4.21
CA ALA A 302 11.39 17.96 -4.51
C ALA A 302 11.47 18.15 -6.03
N ASP A 303 10.93 19.27 -6.51
CA ASP A 303 11.14 19.73 -7.88
C ASP A 303 12.43 20.55 -7.91
N HIS A 304 13.52 19.89 -8.29
CA HIS A 304 14.84 20.52 -8.37
C HIS A 304 14.94 21.56 -9.49
N SER A 305 14.12 21.45 -10.54
CA SER A 305 14.17 22.36 -11.69
C SER A 305 13.56 23.73 -11.38
N ARG A 306 12.51 23.75 -10.54
CA ARG A 306 11.79 24.97 -10.16
C ARG A 306 12.06 25.41 -8.73
N ALA A 307 12.96 24.72 -8.02
CA ALA A 307 13.26 24.93 -6.62
C ALA A 307 11.98 24.94 -5.76
N LYS A 308 11.12 23.92 -5.92
CA LYS A 308 9.88 23.76 -5.14
C LYS A 308 9.85 22.45 -4.39
N VAL A 309 9.10 22.42 -3.30
CA VAL A 309 8.77 21.18 -2.58
C VAL A 309 7.27 20.98 -2.62
N TRP A 310 6.85 19.75 -2.89
CA TRP A 310 5.46 19.31 -2.86
C TRP A 310 5.28 18.40 -1.65
N THR A 311 4.27 18.71 -0.84
CA THR A 311 3.85 17.86 0.28
C THR A 311 2.41 17.45 0.07
N LEU A 312 2.14 16.15 0.16
CA LEU A 312 0.83 15.59 -0.16
C LEU A 312 0.27 14.83 1.03
N THR A 313 -0.97 15.14 1.35
CA THR A 313 -1.80 14.34 2.25
C THR A 313 -2.64 13.34 1.44
N SER A 314 -3.65 12.73 2.07
CA SER A 314 -4.57 11.86 1.32
C SER A 314 -5.45 12.64 0.33
N MET A 315 -5.73 13.93 0.57
CA MET A 315 -6.71 14.70 -0.20
C MET A 315 -6.20 16.07 -0.67
N THR A 316 -5.10 16.56 -0.10
CA THR A 316 -4.60 17.92 -0.33
C THR A 316 -3.14 17.91 -0.75
N PHE A 317 -2.80 18.91 -1.54
CA PHE A 317 -1.46 19.21 -2.01
C PHE A 317 -1.06 20.57 -1.46
N ALA A 318 0.18 20.69 -0.98
CA ALA A 318 0.77 21.95 -0.61
C ALA A 318 2.09 22.13 -1.36
N LEU A 319 2.25 23.31 -1.95
CA LEU A 319 3.39 23.71 -2.76
C LEU A 319 4.19 24.77 -2.02
N TRP A 320 5.50 24.56 -1.96
CA TRP A 320 6.43 25.36 -1.17
C TRP A 320 7.58 25.88 -2.03
N ASP A 321 8.08 27.06 -1.70
CA ASP A 321 9.38 27.52 -2.21
C ASP A 321 10.50 26.80 -1.44
N ALA A 322 11.39 26.09 -2.14
CA ALA A 322 12.42 25.28 -1.50
C ALA A 322 13.54 26.12 -0.85
N ARG A 323 13.65 27.42 -1.16
CA ARG A 323 14.68 28.33 -0.65
C ARG A 323 14.18 29.15 0.51
N THR A 324 13.03 29.81 0.35
CA THR A 324 12.43 30.66 1.39
C THR A 324 11.62 29.87 2.39
N ARG A 325 11.24 28.63 2.03
CA ARG A 325 10.37 27.73 2.82
C ARG A 325 8.95 28.27 2.99
N GLU A 326 8.56 29.23 2.14
CA GLU A 326 7.23 29.83 2.16
C GLU A 326 6.22 28.92 1.46
N LEU A 327 5.02 28.87 2.03
CA LEU A 327 3.88 28.18 1.43
C LEU A 327 3.33 29.02 0.27
N LEU A 328 3.38 28.46 -0.94
CA LEU A 328 2.95 29.12 -2.17
C LEU A 328 1.47 28.87 -2.47
N LYS A 329 1.01 27.63 -2.30
CA LYS A 329 -0.34 27.21 -2.71
C LYS A 329 -0.79 25.97 -1.92
N VAL A 330 -2.08 25.90 -1.58
CA VAL A 330 -2.74 24.69 -1.07
C VAL A 330 -3.95 24.41 -1.96
N PHE A 331 -4.16 23.16 -2.36
CA PHE A 331 -5.25 22.79 -3.25
C PHE A 331 -5.66 21.33 -3.08
N GLY A 332 -6.92 21.03 -3.41
CA GLY A 332 -7.49 19.68 -3.39
C GLY A 332 -7.20 18.87 -4.65
N MET A 333 -7.59 17.59 -4.63
CA MET A 333 -7.48 16.68 -5.79
C MET A 333 -8.30 17.11 -7.01
N ASP A 334 -9.32 17.93 -6.84
CA ASP A 334 -10.10 18.52 -7.92
C ASP A 334 -9.43 19.78 -8.53
N GLY A 335 -8.32 20.23 -7.94
CA GLY A 335 -7.60 21.44 -8.34
C GLY A 335 -8.18 22.72 -7.74
N GLN A 336 -9.19 22.65 -6.86
CA GLN A 336 -9.69 23.82 -6.16
C GLN A 336 -8.66 24.32 -5.15
N VAL A 337 -8.37 25.62 -5.22
CA VAL A 337 -7.42 26.27 -4.33
C VAL A 337 -8.08 26.53 -2.98
N GLU A 338 -7.50 25.99 -1.93
CA GLU A 338 -7.82 26.33 -0.55
C GLU A 338 -6.88 27.49 -0.19
N SER A 339 -7.37 28.73 -0.23
CA SER A 339 -6.54 29.95 -0.19
C SER A 339 -5.43 29.89 0.88
N ALA A 340 -4.18 29.93 0.42
CA ALA A 340 -2.98 29.91 1.26
C ALA A 340 -2.64 31.29 1.88
N ARG A 341 -3.36 32.36 1.51
CA ARG A 341 -3.16 33.73 2.01
C ARG A 341 -4.45 34.26 2.62
N LEU A 342 -4.41 34.54 3.92
CA LEU A 342 -5.40 35.37 4.61
C LEU A 342 -4.95 36.82 4.44
N ASP A 343 -5.35 37.47 3.36
CA ASP A 343 -5.32 38.94 3.33
C ASP A 343 -6.39 39.43 4.32
N ALA A 344 -5.99 40.27 5.28
CA ALA A 344 -6.90 40.89 6.23
C ALA A 344 -8.01 41.64 5.46
N PRO A 345 -9.28 41.54 5.86
CA PRO A 345 -10.33 42.29 5.19
C PRO A 345 -10.10 43.77 5.43
N VAL A 346 -9.64 44.48 4.40
CA VAL A 346 -9.72 45.94 4.35
C VAL A 346 -11.22 46.26 4.31
N MET A 347 -11.76 46.66 5.47
CA MET A 347 -13.08 47.26 5.55
C MET A 347 -13.08 48.52 4.70
N PRO A 348 -13.97 48.68 3.71
CA PRO A 348 -14.21 49.98 3.13
C PRO A 348 -14.86 50.85 4.21
N GLU A 349 -14.22 51.94 4.60
CA GLU A 349 -14.87 53.00 5.36
C GLU A 349 -16.09 53.47 4.56
N GLN A 350 -17.29 53.26 5.11
CA GLN A 350 -18.49 53.97 4.69
C GLN A 350 -18.79 55.06 5.71
N PRO A 351 -19.03 56.31 5.29
CA PRO A 351 -19.28 57.40 6.20
C PRO A 351 -20.64 57.26 6.86
N MET A 352 -20.64 57.63 8.14
CA MET A 352 -21.75 57.68 9.07
C MET A 352 -22.72 58.82 8.68
N GLU A 353 -23.98 58.50 8.44
CA GLU A 353 -25.09 59.47 8.55
C GLU A 353 -25.99 59.05 9.72
N GLU A 354 -26.04 59.95 10.71
CA GLU A 354 -26.91 59.90 11.87
C GLU A 354 -28.37 60.17 11.48
N VAL A 355 -29.30 59.33 11.92
CA VAL A 355 -30.65 59.78 12.29
C VAL A 355 -31.09 59.03 13.54
N GLU A 356 -31.08 59.73 14.68
CA GLU A 356 -31.83 59.36 15.88
C GLU A 356 -33.34 59.36 15.59
N VAL A 357 -34.09 58.35 16.06
CA VAL A 357 -35.37 58.55 16.79
C VAL A 357 -35.61 57.38 17.75
N LYS A 358 -35.68 57.70 19.05
CA LYS A 358 -36.22 56.87 20.16
C LYS A 358 -37.73 56.65 20.00
N VAL A 359 -38.26 55.53 20.52
CA VAL A 359 -39.35 55.45 21.53
C VAL A 359 -39.80 53.98 21.74
N LYS A 360 -39.93 53.57 23.02
CA LYS A 360 -40.54 52.30 23.50
C LYS A 360 -42.04 52.54 23.90
N PRO A 361 -42.76 51.58 24.54
CA PRO A 361 -43.58 50.52 23.95
C PRO A 361 -45.07 50.62 24.36
N SER A 362 -46.01 49.98 23.65
CA SER A 362 -47.32 49.61 24.23
C SER A 362 -48.04 48.49 23.46
N LYS A 363 -48.99 47.84 24.14
CA LYS A 363 -49.55 46.50 23.91
C LYS A 363 -50.98 46.57 23.31
N LYS A 364 -51.35 45.49 22.60
CA LYS A 364 -52.72 44.95 22.28
C LYS A 364 -53.54 45.72 21.22
N ASP A 365 -54.31 45.13 20.29
CA ASP A 365 -55.13 43.92 20.27
C ASP A 365 -55.26 43.28 18.85
N LYS A 366 -55.74 42.04 18.79
CA LYS A 366 -55.93 41.18 17.58
C LYS A 366 -57.05 41.68 16.64
N SER A 367 -56.83 41.61 15.33
CA SER A 367 -57.49 40.65 14.40
C SER A 367 -57.39 41.06 12.92
N GLY A 368 -57.29 40.07 12.02
CA GLY A 368 -57.55 40.21 10.57
C GLY A 368 -56.32 40.25 9.67
N GLY A 369 -56.12 39.21 8.83
CA GLY A 369 -55.16 39.28 7.72
C GLY A 369 -54.36 38.00 7.41
N SER A 370 -54.97 36.82 7.52
CA SER A 370 -54.42 35.59 6.94
C SER A 370 -54.51 35.66 5.41
N LEU A 371 -53.44 36.09 4.73
CA LEU A 371 -53.19 35.78 3.30
C LEU A 371 -51.78 36.13 2.78
N ASN A 372 -50.93 36.83 3.56
CA ASN A 372 -49.55 37.17 3.13
C ASN A 372 -48.43 36.23 3.63
N PHE A 373 -48.78 35.19 4.41
CA PHE A 373 -47.82 34.20 4.91
C PHE A 373 -47.51 33.12 3.86
N PHE A 374 -48.51 32.71 3.06
CA PHE A 374 -48.36 31.61 2.09
C PHE A 374 -47.56 31.98 0.84
N GLN A 375 -47.52 33.26 0.44
CA GLN A 375 -46.73 33.69 -0.72
C GLN A 375 -45.23 33.82 -0.37
N LYS A 376 -44.92 34.40 0.81
CA LYS A 376 -43.54 34.48 1.32
C LYS A 376 -42.99 33.11 1.69
N SER A 377 -43.81 32.20 2.22
CA SER A 377 -43.38 30.82 2.47
C SER A 377 -43.11 30.04 1.18
N ARG A 378 -43.87 30.27 0.10
CA ARG A 378 -43.65 29.59 -1.19
C ARG A 378 -42.38 30.06 -1.91
N ASN A 379 -42.05 31.35 -1.84
CA ASN A 379 -40.81 31.88 -2.41
C ASN A 379 -39.58 31.49 -1.56
N ALA A 380 -39.72 31.42 -0.23
CA ALA A 380 -38.69 30.89 0.65
C ALA A 380 -38.48 29.37 0.46
N LEU A 381 -39.55 28.61 0.20
CA LEU A 381 -39.49 27.17 -0.07
C LEU A 381 -38.91 26.85 -1.45
N MET A 382 -39.20 27.66 -2.48
CA MET A 382 -38.56 27.54 -3.81
C MET A 382 -37.08 27.94 -3.77
N GLY A 383 -36.72 29.00 -3.05
CA GLY A 383 -35.32 29.38 -2.82
C GLY A 383 -34.55 28.35 -2.00
N ALA A 384 -35.20 27.74 -1.00
CA ALA A 384 -34.65 26.63 -0.23
C ALA A 384 -34.57 25.34 -1.07
N ALA A 385 -35.53 25.06 -1.96
CA ALA A 385 -35.49 23.89 -2.84
C ALA A 385 -34.41 24.00 -3.92
N ASP A 386 -34.08 25.20 -4.41
CA ASP A 386 -32.95 25.42 -5.33
C ASP A 386 -31.60 25.55 -4.61
N ALA A 387 -31.59 25.98 -3.35
CA ALA A 387 -30.42 25.86 -2.48
C ALA A 387 -30.16 24.38 -2.11
N VAL A 388 -31.21 23.62 -1.79
CA VAL A 388 -31.16 22.17 -1.54
C VAL A 388 -30.89 21.40 -2.82
N ARG A 389 -31.36 21.82 -4.00
CA ARG A 389 -30.93 21.23 -5.28
C ARG A 389 -29.47 21.54 -5.57
N ARG A 390 -28.98 22.77 -5.34
CA ARG A 390 -27.55 23.10 -5.45
C ARG A 390 -26.68 22.34 -4.45
N VAL A 391 -27.19 22.10 -3.24
CA VAL A 391 -26.54 21.31 -2.18
C VAL A 391 -26.68 19.80 -2.43
N ALA A 392 -27.75 19.32 -3.08
CA ALA A 392 -27.96 17.92 -3.42
C ALA A 392 -27.26 17.53 -4.74
N THR A 393 -27.06 18.46 -5.68
CA THR A 393 -26.10 18.28 -6.79
C THR A 393 -24.65 18.37 -6.30
N LYS A 394 -24.40 18.99 -5.14
CA LYS A 394 -23.13 18.89 -4.37
C LYS A 394 -23.13 17.76 -3.33
N GLY A 395 -24.23 17.01 -3.22
CA GLY A 395 -24.57 16.21 -2.05
C GLY A 395 -25.21 14.87 -2.40
N THR A 396 -24.98 14.37 -3.61
CA THR A 396 -24.76 12.94 -3.76
C THR A 396 -23.48 12.66 -2.97
N PHE A 397 -23.65 12.16 -1.74
CA PHE A 397 -22.64 11.37 -1.03
C PHE A 397 -22.33 10.13 -1.89
N VAL A 398 -21.68 10.35 -3.03
CA VAL A 398 -20.64 9.46 -3.50
C VAL A 398 -19.53 9.77 -2.52
N GLU A 399 -19.23 8.87 -1.58
CA GLU A 399 -17.93 8.92 -0.92
C GLU A 399 -16.90 9.04 -2.03
N ASP A 400 -16.31 10.22 -2.20
CA ASP A 400 -15.33 10.44 -3.24
C ASP A 400 -14.08 9.70 -2.78
N ASN A 401 -14.02 8.42 -3.15
CA ASN A 401 -13.01 7.45 -2.73
C ASN A 401 -11.67 7.70 -3.42
N ARG A 402 -11.45 8.95 -3.88
CA ARG A 402 -10.26 9.48 -4.52
C ARG A 402 -9.33 9.99 -3.43
N ARG A 403 -8.43 9.12 -2.95
CA ARG A 403 -7.29 9.52 -2.11
C ARG A 403 -6.01 9.40 -2.92
N THR A 404 -5.05 10.27 -2.66
CA THR A 404 -3.72 10.18 -3.27
C THR A 404 -2.99 8.94 -2.74
N GLY A 405 -2.64 8.03 -3.66
CA GLY A 405 -1.93 6.79 -3.41
C GLY A 405 -0.49 6.77 -3.95
N ALA A 406 -0.12 7.72 -4.80
CA ALA A 406 1.24 7.83 -5.34
C ALA A 406 1.52 9.22 -5.92
N VAL A 407 2.79 9.59 -6.00
CA VAL A 407 3.25 10.79 -6.73
C VAL A 407 4.58 10.55 -7.42
N ALA A 408 4.78 11.15 -8.59
CA ALA A 408 6.05 11.20 -9.31
C ALA A 408 6.19 12.53 -10.06
N GLN A 409 7.42 12.87 -10.42
CA GLN A 409 7.73 13.98 -11.32
C GLN A 409 8.33 13.40 -12.60
N ALA A 410 7.89 13.92 -13.74
CA ALA A 410 8.47 13.66 -15.05
C ALA A 410 9.60 14.66 -15.38
N ASP A 411 10.40 14.37 -16.40
CA ASP A 411 11.60 15.15 -16.73
C ASP A 411 11.28 16.55 -17.27
N ASP A 412 10.09 16.74 -17.87
CA ASP A 412 9.52 18.05 -18.24
C ASP A 412 9.03 18.86 -17.01
N GLY A 413 9.10 18.24 -15.84
CA GLY A 413 8.69 18.77 -14.56
C GLY A 413 7.18 18.72 -14.32
N ALA A 414 6.40 17.99 -15.13
CA ALA A 414 5.01 17.67 -14.81
C ALA A 414 4.96 16.75 -13.58
N ILE A 415 3.96 16.96 -12.73
CA ILE A 415 3.72 16.12 -11.55
C ILE A 415 2.58 15.16 -11.87
N TRP A 416 2.76 13.90 -11.51
CA TRP A 416 1.79 12.83 -11.71
C TRP A 416 1.34 12.32 -10.36
N SER A 417 0.03 12.28 -10.11
CA SER A 417 -0.54 11.70 -8.89
C SER A 417 -1.49 10.55 -9.21
N GLY A 418 -1.34 9.45 -8.48
CA GLY A 418 -2.22 8.28 -8.59
C GLY A 418 -3.25 8.26 -7.48
N CYS A 419 -4.48 7.84 -7.78
CA CYS A 419 -5.59 7.80 -6.84
C CYS A 419 -5.96 6.37 -6.44
N THR A 420 -6.62 6.22 -5.28
CA THR A 420 -7.07 4.92 -4.76
C THR A 420 -8.18 4.25 -5.56
N ASN A 421 -8.81 4.96 -6.49
CA ASN A 421 -9.79 4.42 -7.43
C ASN A 421 -9.20 4.13 -8.83
N GLY A 422 -7.88 4.21 -8.99
CA GLY A 422 -7.19 3.94 -10.27
C GLY A 422 -7.02 5.16 -11.19
N CYS A 423 -7.61 6.30 -10.82
CA CYS A 423 -7.44 7.57 -11.53
C CYS A 423 -5.99 8.06 -11.44
N ILE A 424 -5.46 8.61 -12.53
CA ILE A 424 -4.16 9.27 -12.57
C ILE A 424 -4.37 10.70 -13.04
N ILE A 425 -3.80 11.66 -12.32
CA ILE A 425 -3.94 13.09 -12.59
C ILE A 425 -2.55 13.68 -12.86
N GLN A 426 -2.46 14.46 -13.93
CA GLN A 426 -1.27 15.23 -14.28
C GLN A 426 -1.46 16.69 -13.86
N TRP A 427 -0.40 17.28 -13.30
CA TRP A 427 -0.35 18.65 -12.81
C TRP A 427 0.85 19.37 -13.41
N ASP A 428 0.73 20.68 -13.59
CA ASP A 428 1.88 21.50 -13.93
C ASP A 428 2.76 21.75 -12.68
N GLY A 429 3.96 22.32 -12.89
CA GLY A 429 4.87 22.68 -11.79
C GLY A 429 4.36 23.78 -10.84
N ASN A 430 3.16 24.32 -11.07
CA ASN A 430 2.50 25.35 -10.25
C ASN A 430 1.28 24.80 -9.50
N GLY A 431 0.98 23.50 -9.60
CA GLY A 431 -0.18 22.91 -8.95
C GLY A 431 -1.49 23.22 -9.67
N ASN A 432 -1.46 23.48 -10.97
CA ASN A 432 -2.65 23.53 -11.80
C ASN A 432 -2.88 22.17 -12.42
N ARG A 433 -4.14 21.73 -12.38
CA ARG A 433 -4.57 20.45 -12.91
C ARG A 433 -4.57 20.50 -14.44
N MET A 434 -3.90 19.55 -15.08
CA MET A 434 -3.77 19.49 -16.54
C MET A 434 -4.72 18.46 -17.15
N GLN A 435 -4.50 17.18 -16.83
CA GLN A 435 -5.22 16.06 -17.44
C GLN A 435 -5.55 14.97 -16.42
N GLU A 436 -6.53 14.13 -16.77
CA GLU A 436 -6.97 13.00 -15.97
C GLU A 436 -7.11 11.75 -16.85
N PHE A 437 -6.57 10.63 -16.37
CA PHE A 437 -6.57 9.35 -17.07
C PHE A 437 -7.13 8.26 -16.16
N GLN A 438 -7.84 7.30 -16.76
CA GLN A 438 -8.37 6.14 -16.05
C GLN A 438 -8.24 4.89 -16.93
N HIS A 439 -7.09 4.24 -16.85
CA HIS A 439 -6.80 3.02 -17.62
C HIS A 439 -7.05 1.72 -16.83
N HIS A 440 -7.21 1.82 -15.51
CA HIS A 440 -7.39 0.69 -14.62
C HIS A 440 -8.25 1.08 -13.41
N THR A 441 -8.98 0.15 -12.81
CA THR A 441 -9.93 0.43 -11.71
C THR A 441 -9.35 0.16 -10.32
N SER A 442 -8.25 -0.57 -10.22
CA SER A 442 -7.57 -0.83 -8.95
C SER A 442 -6.80 0.40 -8.48
N SER A 443 -6.62 0.51 -7.17
CA SER A 443 -5.87 1.58 -6.51
C SER A 443 -4.45 1.74 -7.04
N VAL A 444 -4.06 2.96 -7.39
CA VAL A 444 -2.66 3.29 -7.73
C VAL A 444 -1.83 3.36 -6.44
N GLN A 445 -0.74 2.61 -6.40
CA GLN A 445 0.11 2.45 -5.20
C GLN A 445 1.51 3.06 -5.36
N CYS A 446 2.00 3.15 -6.60
CA CYS A 446 3.26 3.80 -6.92
C CYS A 446 3.29 4.28 -8.38
N ILE A 447 4.01 5.36 -8.64
CA ILE A 447 4.28 5.91 -9.97
C ILE A 447 5.77 6.26 -10.05
N LYS A 448 6.37 6.06 -11.22
CA LYS A 448 7.68 6.61 -11.58
C LYS A 448 7.65 7.09 -13.03
N ALA A 449 8.17 8.28 -13.28
CA ALA A 449 8.37 8.78 -14.63
C ALA A 449 9.87 8.81 -14.96
N LEU A 450 10.19 8.55 -16.23
CA LEU A 450 11.53 8.63 -16.79
C LEU A 450 11.44 8.83 -18.30
N GLY A 451 12.09 9.86 -18.82
CA GLY A 451 12.03 10.22 -20.23
C GLY A 451 10.60 10.45 -20.68
N ASP A 452 10.20 9.73 -21.73
CA ASP A 452 8.87 9.78 -22.35
C ASP A 452 7.86 8.82 -21.72
N ARG A 453 8.21 8.14 -20.61
CA ARG A 453 7.40 7.07 -20.02
C ARG A 453 7.02 7.35 -18.58
N VAL A 454 5.78 6.99 -18.25
CA VAL A 454 5.25 6.95 -16.89
C VAL A 454 4.83 5.52 -16.56
N TRP A 455 5.45 4.98 -15.52
CA TRP A 455 5.21 3.63 -15.00
C TRP A 455 4.30 3.71 -13.78
N VAL A 456 3.28 2.85 -13.75
CA VAL A 456 2.23 2.86 -12.73
C VAL A 456 2.05 1.45 -12.15
N GLY A 457 2.07 1.35 -10.83
CA GLY A 457 1.86 0.11 -10.09
C GLY A 457 0.54 0.13 -9.32
N TYR A 458 -0.21 -0.97 -9.41
CA TYR A 458 -1.55 -1.08 -8.86
C TYR A 458 -1.66 -2.08 -7.71
N ALA A 459 -2.72 -1.93 -6.91
CA ALA A 459 -3.07 -2.89 -5.86
C ALA A 459 -3.45 -4.29 -6.41
N SER A 460 -3.81 -4.40 -7.68
CA SER A 460 -4.02 -5.69 -8.36
C SER A 460 -2.72 -6.47 -8.64
N GLY A 461 -1.53 -5.88 -8.43
CA GLY A 461 -0.26 -6.47 -8.87
C GLY A 461 0.09 -6.19 -10.34
N THR A 462 -0.75 -5.40 -11.03
CA THR A 462 -0.53 -4.95 -12.41
C THR A 462 0.50 -3.82 -12.45
N VAL A 463 1.33 -3.82 -13.49
CA VAL A 463 2.20 -2.72 -13.88
C VAL A 463 1.72 -2.22 -15.24
N GLN A 464 1.51 -0.91 -15.37
CA GLN A 464 1.21 -0.26 -16.65
C GLN A 464 2.29 0.76 -17.00
N VAL A 465 2.47 0.96 -18.30
CA VAL A 465 3.35 1.97 -18.86
C VAL A 465 2.52 2.83 -19.81
N MET A 466 2.59 4.13 -19.64
CA MET A 466 1.98 5.13 -20.52
C MET A 466 3.03 6.14 -20.97
N ASP A 467 2.74 6.87 -22.03
CA ASP A 467 3.56 8.01 -22.43
C ASP A 467 3.25 9.27 -21.59
N VAL A 468 4.01 10.34 -21.78
CA VAL A 468 3.81 11.64 -21.11
C VAL A 468 2.51 12.35 -21.52
N ASP A 469 1.92 11.96 -22.66
CA ASP A 469 0.61 12.43 -23.12
C ASP A 469 -0.55 11.62 -22.49
N GLY A 470 -0.23 10.56 -21.75
CA GLY A 470 -1.15 9.69 -21.04
C GLY A 470 -1.78 8.57 -21.88
N ASN A 471 -1.27 8.28 -23.07
CA ASN A 471 -1.66 7.11 -23.85
C ASN A 471 -1.05 5.85 -23.26
N LEU A 472 -1.87 4.81 -23.10
CA LEU A 472 -1.41 3.52 -22.58
C LEU A 472 -0.53 2.80 -23.62
N LEU A 473 0.73 2.53 -23.26
CA LEU A 473 1.67 1.78 -24.10
C LEU A 473 1.54 0.27 -23.89
N ALA A 474 1.47 -0.16 -22.62
CA ALA A 474 1.25 -1.57 -22.27
C ALA A 474 0.85 -1.75 -20.80
N GLY A 475 0.36 -2.95 -20.47
CA GLY A 475 0.15 -3.36 -19.09
C GLY A 475 0.21 -4.87 -18.92
N TRP A 476 0.73 -5.33 -17.78
CA TRP A 476 0.86 -6.75 -17.47
C TRP A 476 0.79 -7.01 -15.97
N THR A 477 0.47 -8.25 -15.60
CA THR A 477 0.55 -8.70 -14.20
C THR A 477 2.00 -8.97 -13.82
N GLY A 478 2.60 -8.03 -13.08
CA GLY A 478 3.98 -8.13 -12.61
C GLY A 478 4.11 -8.97 -11.33
N HIS A 479 3.11 -8.92 -10.45
CA HIS A 479 3.11 -9.59 -9.15
C HIS A 479 1.73 -10.18 -8.81
N SER A 480 1.69 -11.13 -7.87
CA SER A 480 0.45 -11.71 -7.34
C SER A 480 -0.17 -10.92 -6.18
N CYS A 481 0.48 -9.82 -5.76
CA CYS A 481 0.06 -8.92 -4.69
C CYS A 481 0.30 -7.47 -5.12
N PRO A 482 -0.26 -6.47 -4.40
CA PRO A 482 -0.06 -5.05 -4.69
C PRO A 482 1.39 -4.66 -4.99
N VAL A 483 1.61 -3.87 -6.04
CA VAL A 483 2.91 -3.26 -6.34
C VAL A 483 3.05 -1.99 -5.50
N ILE A 484 3.84 -2.06 -4.42
CA ILE A 484 3.88 -0.99 -3.41
C ILE A 484 4.88 0.11 -3.73
N ARG A 485 5.99 -0.19 -4.43
CA ARG A 485 7.04 0.78 -4.75
C ARG A 485 7.76 0.45 -6.05
N MET A 486 8.37 1.48 -6.64
CA MET A 486 9.23 1.37 -7.81
C MET A 486 10.52 2.18 -7.65
N ALA A 487 11.61 1.67 -8.19
CA ALA A 487 12.90 2.36 -8.26
C ALA A 487 13.57 2.11 -9.61
N ILE A 488 14.21 3.12 -10.18
CA ILE A 488 14.92 3.01 -11.47
C ILE A 488 16.40 2.83 -11.19
N GLY A 489 17.01 1.79 -11.77
CA GLY A 489 18.41 1.45 -11.60
C GLY A 489 19.01 0.83 -12.86
N GLY A 490 20.09 1.42 -13.38
CA GLY A 490 20.67 0.97 -14.65
C GLY A 490 19.67 1.03 -15.81
N SER A 491 19.54 -0.07 -16.55
CA SER A 491 18.60 -0.22 -17.67
C SER A 491 17.23 -0.78 -17.26
N TYR A 492 16.93 -0.86 -15.95
CA TYR A 492 15.72 -1.49 -15.42
C TYR A 492 14.93 -0.55 -14.50
N ILE A 493 13.62 -0.77 -14.45
CA ILE A 493 12.76 -0.34 -13.37
C ILE A 493 12.41 -1.53 -12.49
N TYR A 494 12.70 -1.41 -11.20
CA TYR A 494 12.43 -2.43 -10.20
C TYR A 494 11.10 -2.17 -9.53
N THR A 495 10.24 -3.18 -9.49
CA THR A 495 8.96 -3.18 -8.78
C THR A 495 9.08 -4.02 -7.52
N LEU A 496 8.66 -3.45 -6.39
CA LEU A 496 8.53 -4.14 -5.11
C LEU A 496 7.05 -4.41 -4.85
N ALA A 497 6.71 -5.66 -4.56
CA ALA A 497 5.36 -6.03 -4.16
C ALA A 497 5.21 -6.20 -2.65
N HIS A 498 3.97 -6.10 -2.16
CA HIS A 498 3.62 -6.28 -0.74
C HIS A 498 4.10 -7.62 -0.16
N HIS A 499 4.20 -8.63 -1.01
CA HIS A 499 4.70 -9.95 -0.64
C HIS A 499 6.24 -10.02 -0.52
N GLY A 500 6.94 -8.89 -0.59
CA GLY A 500 8.39 -8.76 -0.42
C GLY A 500 9.25 -9.07 -1.65
N GLY A 501 8.66 -9.53 -2.76
CA GLY A 501 9.42 -9.87 -3.96
C GLY A 501 9.72 -8.66 -4.83
N ILE A 502 10.88 -8.69 -5.49
CA ILE A 502 11.43 -7.61 -6.32
C ILE A 502 11.69 -8.15 -7.72
N ARG A 503 11.10 -7.50 -8.72
CA ARG A 503 11.34 -7.79 -10.15
C ARG A 503 11.80 -6.54 -10.88
N GLY A 504 12.76 -6.68 -11.78
CA GLY A 504 13.21 -5.66 -12.71
C GLY A 504 12.57 -5.84 -14.08
N TRP A 505 12.10 -4.77 -14.68
CA TRP A 505 11.60 -4.71 -16.06
C TRP A 505 12.52 -3.82 -16.88
N PRO A 506 12.92 -4.19 -18.10
CA PRO A 506 13.70 -3.30 -18.95
C PRO A 506 12.97 -1.97 -19.15
N LEU A 507 13.67 -0.85 -19.05
CA LEU A 507 13.08 0.48 -19.26
C LEU A 507 12.55 0.67 -20.68
N THR A 508 13.08 -0.10 -21.63
CA THR A 508 12.66 -0.13 -23.03
C THR A 508 11.40 -0.98 -23.25
N SER A 509 10.94 -1.75 -22.26
CA SER A 509 9.70 -2.54 -22.38
C SER A 509 8.46 -1.63 -22.31
N PRO A 510 7.40 -1.89 -23.09
CA PRO A 510 7.33 -2.89 -24.15
C PRO A 510 8.25 -2.55 -25.33
N GLY A 511 8.97 -3.54 -25.87
CA GLY A 511 9.89 -3.34 -26.98
C GLY A 511 10.28 -4.63 -27.70
N PRO A 512 10.94 -4.54 -28.88
CA PRO A 512 11.26 -5.69 -29.73
C PRO A 512 12.18 -6.72 -29.04
N LEU A 513 12.97 -6.27 -28.05
CA LEU A 513 13.83 -7.16 -27.28
C LEU A 513 13.03 -8.14 -26.39
N ASP A 514 11.80 -7.77 -26.00
CA ASP A 514 10.95 -8.61 -25.15
C ASP A 514 10.61 -9.93 -25.85
N ASP A 515 10.31 -9.88 -27.14
CA ASP A 515 9.96 -11.06 -27.94
C ASP A 515 11.17 -11.95 -28.24
N VAL A 516 12.33 -11.35 -28.48
CA VAL A 516 13.61 -12.07 -28.64
C VAL A 516 13.94 -12.83 -27.36
N LEU A 517 13.94 -12.13 -26.22
CA LEU A 517 14.22 -12.74 -24.92
C LEU A 517 13.20 -13.81 -24.55
N ARG A 518 11.91 -13.57 -24.82
CA ARG A 518 10.85 -14.56 -24.58
C ARG A 518 11.07 -15.83 -25.40
N THR A 519 11.41 -15.68 -26.69
CA THR A 519 11.64 -16.81 -27.59
C THR A 519 12.84 -17.63 -27.13
N GLU A 520 13.95 -16.98 -26.79
CA GLU A 520 15.15 -17.65 -26.30
C GLU A 520 14.93 -18.37 -24.96
N LEU A 521 14.21 -17.73 -24.02
CA LEU A 521 13.86 -18.37 -22.75
C LEU A 521 12.92 -19.56 -22.97
N ALA A 522 11.88 -19.42 -23.80
CA ALA A 522 10.99 -20.52 -24.13
C ALA A 522 11.74 -21.71 -24.76
N ASN A 523 12.67 -21.45 -25.69
CA ASN A 523 13.50 -22.51 -26.31
C ASN A 523 14.41 -23.21 -25.30
N LYS A 524 14.77 -22.53 -24.21
CA LYS A 524 15.62 -23.04 -23.13
C LYS A 524 14.83 -23.49 -21.90
N GLU A 525 13.51 -23.62 -21.98
CA GLU A 525 12.64 -23.97 -20.84
C GLU A 525 13.16 -25.16 -20.04
N LEU A 526 13.61 -26.23 -20.71
CA LEU A 526 14.12 -27.45 -20.06
C LEU A 526 15.42 -27.26 -19.27
N SER A 527 16.14 -26.14 -19.45
CA SER A 527 17.40 -25.86 -18.76
C SER A 527 17.23 -25.20 -17.39
N TYR A 528 16.09 -24.52 -17.16
CA TYR A 528 15.83 -23.77 -15.93
C TYR A 528 14.50 -24.13 -15.27
N THR A 529 13.71 -25.01 -15.88
CA THR A 529 12.51 -25.58 -15.24
C THR A 529 12.81 -26.96 -14.67
N ARG A 530 12.13 -27.28 -13.58
CA ARG A 530 12.16 -28.61 -12.97
C ARG A 530 10.74 -29.13 -12.86
N MET A 531 10.53 -30.34 -13.35
CA MET A 531 9.25 -31.03 -13.19
C MET A 531 9.18 -31.64 -11.78
N GLU A 532 8.26 -31.14 -10.98
CA GLU A 532 7.95 -31.66 -9.65
C GLU A 532 6.61 -32.39 -9.68
N LYS A 533 6.58 -33.60 -9.10
CA LYS A 533 5.36 -34.39 -9.01
C LYS A 533 4.74 -34.19 -7.63
N ILE A 534 3.63 -33.46 -7.58
CA ILE A 534 2.87 -33.25 -6.35
C ILE A 534 1.72 -34.26 -6.31
N ASN A 535 1.74 -35.15 -5.32
CA ASN A 535 0.60 -36.01 -5.02
C ASN A 535 -0.44 -35.20 -4.23
N ILE A 536 -1.69 -35.20 -4.70
CA ILE A 536 -2.79 -34.45 -4.07
C ILE A 536 -3.84 -35.45 -3.57
N MET A 537 -4.15 -35.39 -2.27
CA MET A 537 -5.32 -36.08 -1.71
C MET A 537 -6.51 -35.14 -1.71
N VAL A 538 -7.62 -35.59 -2.30
CA VAL A 538 -8.88 -34.85 -2.31
C VAL A 538 -9.96 -35.69 -1.66
N GLY A 539 -10.68 -35.11 -0.69
CA GLY A 539 -11.79 -35.78 -0.03
C GLY A 539 -12.86 -34.82 0.45
N SER A 540 -14.02 -35.36 0.83
CA SER A 540 -15.11 -34.62 1.45
C SER A 540 -15.34 -35.13 2.87
N TRP A 541 -15.58 -34.23 3.82
CA TRP A 541 -15.83 -34.56 5.21
C TRP A 541 -17.16 -33.96 5.68
N ASN A 542 -18.04 -34.83 6.19
CA ASN A 542 -19.34 -34.41 6.70
C ASN A 542 -19.20 -33.79 8.10
N VAL A 543 -19.60 -32.53 8.23
CA VAL A 543 -19.66 -31.81 9.50
C VAL A 543 -21.09 -31.92 10.01
N ALA A 544 -21.40 -33.03 10.68
CA ALA A 544 -22.70 -33.21 11.32
C ALA A 544 -22.88 -32.24 12.51
N GLN A 545 -24.12 -32.02 12.93
CA GLN A 545 -24.51 -31.13 14.05
C GLN A 545 -23.80 -31.47 15.39
N GLY A 546 -23.27 -32.70 15.52
CA GLY A 546 -22.39 -33.12 16.60
C GLY A 546 -20.95 -32.66 16.38
N LYS A 547 -20.69 -31.35 16.48
CA LYS A 547 -19.37 -30.68 16.59
C LYS A 547 -18.16 -31.59 16.29
N ALA A 548 -17.87 -31.79 15.00
CA ALA A 548 -16.65 -32.52 14.59
C ALA A 548 -15.41 -31.83 15.19
N THR A 549 -14.57 -32.61 15.89
CA THR A 549 -13.35 -32.09 16.54
C THR A 549 -12.15 -32.14 15.59
N ALA A 550 -11.14 -31.31 15.86
CA ALA A 550 -9.89 -31.30 15.09
C ALA A 550 -9.17 -32.66 15.14
N GLU A 551 -9.27 -33.38 16.25
CA GLU A 551 -8.71 -34.71 16.46
C GLU A 551 -9.38 -35.75 15.56
N SER A 552 -10.70 -35.66 15.37
CA SER A 552 -11.46 -36.59 14.52
C SER A 552 -11.07 -36.45 13.05
N LEU A 553 -10.89 -35.21 12.59
CA LEU A 553 -10.40 -34.93 11.23
C LEU A 553 -8.96 -35.42 11.04
N LYS A 554 -8.06 -35.18 12.01
CA LYS A 554 -6.68 -35.69 11.98
C LYS A 554 -6.64 -37.21 11.93
N ALA A 555 -7.49 -37.90 12.69
CA ALA A 555 -7.58 -39.35 12.70
C ALA A 555 -8.08 -39.91 11.35
N TRP A 556 -9.08 -39.25 10.73
CA TRP A 556 -9.57 -39.64 9.40
C TRP A 556 -8.54 -39.43 8.29
N LEU A 557 -7.82 -38.29 8.32
CA LEU A 557 -6.70 -38.03 7.42
C LEU A 557 -5.60 -39.07 7.60
N GLY A 558 -5.38 -39.52 8.84
CA GLY A 558 -4.52 -40.64 9.19
C GLY A 558 -3.11 -40.51 8.61
N SER A 559 -2.53 -41.64 8.22
CA SER A 559 -1.22 -41.72 7.56
C SER A 559 -1.28 -41.40 6.06
N VAL A 560 -2.46 -41.37 5.43
CA VAL A 560 -2.57 -41.05 3.99
C VAL A 560 -2.13 -39.61 3.71
N ALA A 561 -2.31 -38.72 4.70
CA ALA A 561 -1.85 -37.35 4.63
C ALA A 561 -0.31 -37.18 4.66
N SER A 562 0.47 -38.16 5.11
CA SER A 562 1.94 -38.07 5.11
C SER A 562 2.58 -38.38 3.76
N ASP A 563 1.87 -39.09 2.88
CA ASP A 563 2.40 -39.55 1.58
C ASP A 563 2.05 -38.61 0.41
N VAL A 564 1.38 -37.49 0.72
CA VAL A 564 0.87 -36.52 -0.26
C VAL A 564 1.40 -35.12 0.02
N GLY A 565 1.69 -34.37 -1.04
CA GLY A 565 2.20 -32.99 -0.93
C GLY A 565 1.11 -31.95 -0.68
N LEU A 566 -0.15 -32.27 -1.01
CA LEU A 566 -1.29 -31.39 -0.77
C LEU A 566 -2.52 -32.20 -0.35
N VAL A 567 -3.18 -31.76 0.72
CA VAL A 567 -4.48 -32.27 1.13
C VAL A 567 -5.55 -31.22 0.89
N VAL A 568 -6.64 -31.62 0.24
CA VAL A 568 -7.82 -30.81 -0.01
C VAL A 568 -9.03 -31.52 0.58
N VAL A 569 -9.63 -30.95 1.62
CA VAL A 569 -10.86 -31.48 2.23
C VAL A 569 -11.99 -30.48 2.05
N GLY A 570 -13.07 -30.90 1.39
CA GLY A 570 -14.32 -30.15 1.34
C GLY A 570 -15.19 -30.48 2.54
N LEU A 571 -15.49 -29.49 3.38
CA LEU A 571 -16.42 -29.66 4.49
C LEU A 571 -17.87 -29.53 4.01
N GLN A 572 -18.72 -30.48 4.39
CA GLN A 572 -20.14 -30.48 4.03
C GLN A 572 -21.01 -30.49 5.28
N GLU A 573 -21.82 -29.44 5.49
CA GLU A 573 -22.91 -29.45 6.47
C GLU A 573 -24.07 -30.28 5.89
N VAL A 574 -24.40 -31.38 6.56
CA VAL A 574 -25.61 -32.17 6.24
C VAL A 574 -26.63 -31.90 7.34
N GLU A 575 -27.73 -31.23 7.01
CA GLU A 575 -28.88 -31.12 7.90
C GLU A 575 -29.49 -32.52 8.10
N MET A 576 -29.13 -33.15 9.21
CA MET A 576 -29.61 -34.48 9.56
C MET A 576 -31.02 -34.37 10.16
N GLY A 577 -32.04 -34.21 9.32
CA GLY A 577 -33.44 -34.42 9.74
C GLY A 577 -33.66 -35.88 10.18
N ALA A 578 -34.57 -36.14 11.12
CA ALA A 578 -34.80 -37.45 11.73
C ALA A 578 -35.03 -38.61 10.71
N GLY A 579 -35.53 -38.32 9.51
CA GLY A 579 -35.69 -39.30 8.42
C GLY A 579 -34.38 -39.77 7.75
N PHE A 580 -33.30 -38.98 7.82
CA PHE A 580 -32.01 -39.32 7.20
C PHE A 580 -31.19 -40.29 8.06
N LEU A 581 -31.29 -40.17 9.40
CA LEU A 581 -30.68 -41.11 10.35
C LEU A 581 -31.25 -42.53 10.19
N ALA A 582 -32.56 -42.66 9.96
CA ALA A 582 -33.21 -43.95 9.70
C ALA A 582 -32.71 -44.61 8.41
N ILE A 583 -32.42 -43.82 7.37
CA ILE A 583 -31.91 -44.31 6.07
C ILE A 583 -30.41 -44.62 6.11
N SER A 584 -29.61 -43.86 6.87
CA SER A 584 -28.17 -44.16 7.07
C SER A 584 -27.96 -45.43 7.90
N ALA A 585 -28.75 -45.63 8.96
CA ALA A 585 -28.72 -46.88 9.74
C ALA A 585 -29.15 -48.09 8.90
N ALA A 586 -30.06 -47.89 7.93
CA ALA A 586 -30.45 -48.93 6.97
C ALA A 586 -29.43 -49.17 5.84
N LYS A 587 -28.51 -48.24 5.58
CA LYS A 587 -27.47 -48.36 4.54
C LYS A 587 -26.12 -48.86 5.06
N GLU A 588 -25.88 -48.83 6.38
CA GLU A 588 -24.67 -49.41 6.98
C GLU A 588 -24.57 -50.94 6.79
N THR A 589 -25.68 -51.59 6.41
CA THR A 589 -25.75 -53.02 6.06
C THR A 589 -25.40 -53.33 4.60
N VAL A 590 -25.22 -52.33 3.73
CA VAL A 590 -24.87 -52.52 2.31
C VAL A 590 -23.59 -51.74 2.00
N ARG A 591 -22.45 -52.26 2.48
CA ARG A 591 -21.14 -51.87 1.95
C ARG A 591 -20.99 -52.46 0.55
N TYR A 592 -20.33 -51.67 -0.31
CA TYR A 592 -20.05 -51.88 -1.73
C TYR A 592 -21.22 -51.50 -2.66
N PHE A 593 -20.92 -50.71 -3.71
CA PHE A 593 -21.82 -50.25 -4.77
C PHE A 593 -22.68 -48.99 -4.55
N ILE A 594 -22.07 -47.86 -4.14
CA ILE A 594 -22.48 -46.56 -4.69
C ILE A 594 -21.24 -45.82 -5.24
N SER A 595 -20.82 -46.32 -6.40
CA SER A 595 -20.35 -45.58 -7.57
C SER A 595 -19.19 -44.57 -7.41
N LEU A 596 -17.97 -45.09 -7.64
CA LEU A 596 -16.77 -44.35 -8.09
C LEU A 596 -17.01 -43.40 -9.29
N SER A 597 -18.15 -43.51 -9.99
CA SER A 597 -18.43 -42.76 -11.22
C SER A 597 -18.69 -41.26 -10.98
N VAL A 598 -18.99 -40.85 -9.75
CA VAL A 598 -19.18 -39.42 -9.42
C VAL A 598 -17.85 -38.72 -9.16
N ILE A 599 -16.83 -39.43 -8.66
CA ILE A 599 -15.56 -38.83 -8.23
C ILE A 599 -14.64 -38.49 -9.42
N HIS A 600 -14.69 -39.28 -10.50
CA HIS A 600 -13.90 -39.01 -11.71
C HIS A 600 -14.45 -37.81 -12.52
N PHE A 601 -15.73 -37.47 -12.34
CA PHE A 601 -16.39 -36.35 -13.01
C PHE A 601 -16.38 -35.06 -12.17
N VAL A 602 -16.39 -35.19 -10.83
CA VAL A 602 -16.37 -34.07 -9.88
C VAL A 602 -15.02 -33.33 -9.83
N ALA A 603 -13.89 -34.02 -10.03
CA ALA A 603 -12.58 -33.36 -10.03
C ALA A 603 -12.36 -32.43 -11.25
N VAL A 604 -13.12 -32.60 -12.34
CA VAL A 604 -12.99 -31.81 -13.58
C VAL A 604 -14.25 -30.96 -13.89
N GLN A 605 -15.43 -31.28 -13.36
CA GLN A 605 -16.67 -30.51 -13.61
C GLN A 605 -17.30 -29.79 -12.40
N SER A 606 -16.86 -29.98 -11.15
CA SER A 606 -17.52 -29.33 -9.99
C SER A 606 -17.29 -27.82 -9.84
N ILE A 607 -16.77 -27.16 -10.87
CA ILE A 607 -16.78 -25.70 -11.01
C ILE A 607 -18.13 -25.19 -11.57
N ASN A 608 -18.95 -26.00 -12.26
CA ASN A 608 -20.07 -25.46 -13.05
C ASN A 608 -21.49 -25.72 -12.54
N TYR A 609 -21.74 -26.60 -11.57
CA TYR A 609 -23.11 -26.79 -11.03
C TYR A 609 -23.09 -27.24 -9.56
N LEU A 610 -23.10 -26.28 -8.62
CA LEU A 610 -23.40 -26.57 -7.21
C LEU A 610 -24.47 -25.61 -6.70
N LYS A 611 -25.49 -26.19 -6.06
CA LYS A 611 -26.68 -25.52 -5.51
C LYS A 611 -26.32 -24.50 -4.40
N PRO A 612 -27.19 -23.52 -4.12
CA PRO A 612 -26.86 -22.32 -3.34
C PRO A 612 -26.70 -22.49 -1.81
N ALA A 613 -26.56 -23.71 -1.28
CA ALA A 613 -26.80 -23.98 0.15
C ALA A 613 -25.69 -24.77 0.85
N SER A 614 -24.43 -24.68 0.41
CA SER A 614 -23.33 -25.42 1.05
C SER A 614 -22.16 -24.48 1.31
N LYS A 615 -21.79 -24.30 2.59
CA LYS A 615 -20.54 -23.64 2.99
C LYS A 615 -19.40 -24.64 2.79
N TYR A 616 -18.45 -24.32 1.92
CA TYR A 616 -17.27 -25.15 1.69
C TYR A 616 -16.05 -24.46 2.29
N VAL A 617 -15.46 -25.04 3.34
CA VAL A 617 -14.16 -24.60 3.85
C VAL A 617 -13.07 -25.42 3.16
N LEU A 618 -12.18 -24.75 2.44
CA LEU A 618 -10.98 -25.36 1.85
C LEU A 618 -9.87 -25.39 2.91
N VAL A 619 -9.58 -26.56 3.48
CA VAL A 619 -8.40 -26.73 4.33
C VAL A 619 -7.26 -27.24 3.46
N ALA A 620 -6.34 -26.35 3.09
CA ALA A 620 -5.09 -26.70 2.43
C ALA A 620 -3.96 -26.68 3.47
N LYS A 621 -3.36 -27.85 3.73
CA LYS A 621 -2.12 -27.96 4.51
C LYS A 621 -1.05 -28.59 3.64
N ASN A 622 0.06 -27.90 3.46
CA ASN A 622 1.31 -28.50 2.99
C ASN A 622 1.92 -29.24 4.19
N ILE A 623 2.17 -30.55 4.07
CA ILE A 623 2.66 -31.37 5.20
C ILE A 623 4.17 -31.61 5.09
N ASN A 624 4.84 -31.15 4.02
CA ASN A 624 6.27 -31.36 3.81
C ASN A 624 7.14 -30.09 3.89
N ASN A 625 6.74 -29.08 4.68
CA ASN A 625 7.64 -28.12 5.35
C ASN A 625 6.90 -27.37 6.46
#